data_AF-A0A6B3D2S5-F1
#
_entry.id   AF-A0A6B3D2S5-F1
#
_cell.length_a   1.000
_cell.length_b   1.000
_cell.length_c   1.000
_cell.angle_alpha   90.00
_cell.angle_beta   90.00
_cell.angle_gamma   90.00
#
_symmetry.space_group_name_H-M   'P 1'
#
loop_
_entity.id
_entity.type
_entity.pdbx_description
1 polymer ?
#
loop_
_entity_poly.entity_id
_entity_poly.type
_entity_poly.pdbx_seq_one_letter_code
_entity_poly.pdbx_strand_id
1 'polypeptide(L)' 'VRVIEFNARFGDPETQVVLARLKTPLAGLLMAAATGNLADLEPLRWSDEAAVTVVVASHNYPGTPRTGDPITGL' A
#
# COMPACT_ATOMS: atom_id res chain seq x y z
N VAL A 1 -22.40 6.94 0.78
CA VAL A 1 -21.32 5.94 0.60
C VAL A 1 -21.97 4.58 0.44
N ARG A 2 -21.54 3.77 -0.54
CA ARG A 2 -21.99 2.37 -0.73
C ARG A 2 -20.76 1.48 -0.88
N VAL A 3 -20.77 0.33 -0.24
CA VAL A 3 -19.68 -0.66 -0.33
C VAL A 3 -19.76 -1.34 -1.70
N ILE A 4 -18.60 -1.51 -2.35
CA ILE A 4 -18.47 -2.29 -3.59
C ILE A 4 -18.03 -3.71 -3.24
N GLU A 5 -16.91 -3.84 -2.54
CA GLU A 5 -16.33 -5.12 -2.13
C GLU A 5 -15.48 -4.96 -0.86
N PHE A 6 -15.06 -6.10 -0.30
CA PHE A 6 -14.07 -6.17 0.78
C PHE A 6 -12.86 -6.98 0.31
N ASN A 7 -11.67 -6.50 0.68
CA ASN A 7 -10.43 -7.24 0.55
C ASN A 7 -9.85 -7.49 1.96
N ALA A 8 -9.32 -8.69 2.20
CA ALA A 8 -8.77 -9.09 3.50
C ALA A 8 -7.24 -8.85 3.59
N ARG A 9 -6.73 -7.90 2.79
CA ARG A 9 -5.31 -7.58 2.67
C ARG A 9 -5.11 -6.13 2.24
N PHE A 10 -3.86 -5.69 2.34
CA PHE A 10 -3.40 -4.41 1.79
C PHE A 10 -3.57 -4.35 0.27
N GLY A 11 -4.21 -3.29 -0.24
CA GLY A 11 -4.39 -3.06 -1.68
C GLY A 11 -3.06 -2.89 -2.42
N ASP A 12 -3.07 -3.16 -3.72
CA ASP A 12 -1.94 -2.89 -4.61
C ASP A 12 -2.54 -2.26 -5.88
N PRO A 13 -2.24 -0.97 -6.19
CA PRO A 13 -1.09 -0.19 -5.71
C PRO A 13 -1.36 0.78 -4.55
N GLU A 14 -2.45 0.64 -3.80
CA GLU A 14 -2.82 1.60 -2.74
C GLU A 14 -1.81 1.65 -1.59
N THR A 15 -1.23 0.51 -1.23
CA THR A 15 -0.31 0.41 -0.09
C THR A 15 0.94 1.26 -0.27
N GLN A 16 1.46 1.34 -1.50
CA GLN A 16 2.65 2.09 -1.84
C GLN A 16 2.49 3.58 -1.50
N VAL A 17 1.31 4.17 -1.76
CA VAL A 17 1.06 5.58 -1.44
C VAL A 17 0.62 5.80 0.00
N VAL A 18 -0.14 4.87 0.59
CA VAL A 18 -0.61 4.98 1.98
C VAL A 18 0.58 4.88 2.94
N LEU A 19 1.40 3.83 2.81
CA LEU A 19 2.52 3.62 3.74
C LEU A 19 3.64 4.65 3.57
N ALA A 20 3.83 5.20 2.36
CA ALA A 20 4.77 6.30 2.15
C ALA A 20 4.43 7.55 2.98
N ARG A 21 3.16 7.73 3.35
CA ARG A 21 2.71 8.88 4.17
C ARG A 21 2.66 8.56 5.66
N LEU A 22 2.78 7.30 6.08
CA LEU A 22 2.68 6.90 7.47
C LEU A 22 3.97 7.22 8.22
N LYS A 23 3.91 8.16 9.17
CA LYS A 23 5.05 8.49 10.05
C LYS A 23 5.13 7.59 11.28
N THR A 24 4.01 7.02 11.72
CA THR A 24 4.01 6.05 12.82
C THR A 24 4.64 4.72 12.37
N PRO A 25 5.61 4.15 13.11
CA PRO A 25 6.23 2.88 12.72
C PRO A 25 5.21 1.73 12.58
N LEU A 26 5.10 1.15 11.38
CA LEU A 26 4.08 0.15 11.05
C LEU A 26 4.18 -1.12 11.91
N ALA A 27 5.39 -1.60 12.21
CA ALA A 27 5.59 -2.86 12.93
C ALA A 27 4.88 -2.89 14.30
N GLY A 28 4.91 -1.77 15.04
CA GLY A 28 4.22 -1.65 16.33
C GLY A 28 2.70 -1.71 16.18
N LEU A 29 2.16 -1.11 15.11
CA LEU A 29 0.73 -1.17 14.79
C LEU A 29 0.27 -2.59 14.48
N LEU A 30 1.05 -3.31 13.65
CA LEU A 30 0.75 -4.69 13.29
C LEU A 30 0.81 -5.62 14.51
N MET A 31 1.80 -5.43 15.39
CA MET A 31 1.89 -6.17 16.64
C MET A 31 0.69 -5.92 17.54
N ALA A 32 0.33 -4.65 17.78
CA ALA A 32 -0.81 -4.29 18.62
C ALA A 32 -2.13 -4.83 18.06
N ALA A 33 -2.31 -4.79 16.73
CA ALA A 33 -3.46 -5.40 16.08
C ALA A 33 -3.51 -6.93 16.28
N ALA A 34 -2.37 -7.61 16.14
CA ALA A 34 -2.27 -9.05 16.33
C ALA A 34 -2.51 -9.49 17.79
N THR A 35 -2.22 -8.63 18.78
CA THR A 35 -2.38 -8.93 20.21
C THR A 35 -3.62 -8.30 20.84
N GLY A 36 -4.49 -7.64 20.07
CA GLY A 36 -5.73 -7.04 20.58
C GLY A 36 -5.57 -5.71 21.33
N ASN A 37 -4.40 -5.08 21.27
CA ASN A 37 -4.08 -3.83 21.98
C ASN A 37 -4.06 -2.60 21.05
N LEU A 38 -4.62 -2.72 19.84
CA LEU A 38 -4.60 -1.63 18.86
C LEU A 38 -5.32 -0.37 19.37
N ALA A 39 -6.39 -0.55 20.15
CA ALA A 39 -7.18 0.54 20.71
C ALA A 39 -6.42 1.36 21.76
N ASP A 40 -5.33 0.82 22.31
CA ASP A 40 -4.51 1.48 23.35
C ASP A 40 -3.44 2.40 22.74
N LEU A 41 -3.28 2.38 21.41
CA LEU A 41 -2.28 3.20 20.74
C LEU A 41 -2.80 4.64 20.52
N GLU A 42 -1.87 5.58 20.66
CA GLU A 42 -2.08 6.98 20.26
C GLU A 42 -2.49 7.08 18.77
N PRO A 43 -3.21 8.15 18.38
CA PRO A 43 -3.57 8.39 16.99
C PRO A 43 -2.36 8.32 16.04
N LEU A 44 -2.59 7.72 14.86
CA LEU A 44 -1.56 7.58 13.84
C LEU A 44 -1.07 8.96 13.38
N ARG A 45 0.26 9.10 13.26
CA ARG A 45 0.91 10.29 12.70
C ARG A 45 1.12 10.10 11.21
N TRP A 46 0.73 11.11 10.45
CA TRP A 46 0.79 11.11 8.99
C TRP A 46 1.61 12.30 8.47
N SER A 47 2.13 12.17 7.25
CA SER A 47 2.64 13.32 6.50
C SER A 47 1.50 14.10 5.84
N ASP A 48 1.58 15.43 5.91
CA ASP A 48 0.68 16.33 5.17
C ASP A 48 1.04 16.38 3.68
N GLU A 49 2.21 15.87 3.30
CA GLU A 49 2.62 15.73 1.91
C GLU A 49 1.76 14.70 1.16
N ALA A 50 1.58 14.93 -0.13
CA ALA A 50 0.93 13.99 -1.04
C ALA A 50 1.92 12.92 -1.54
N ALA A 51 1.43 11.71 -1.77
CA ALA A 51 2.18 10.63 -2.40
C ALA A 51 1.40 10.11 -3.61
N VAL A 52 2.10 9.85 -4.72
CA VAL A 52 1.54 9.31 -5.97
C VAL A 52 2.40 8.13 -6.40
N THR A 53 1.75 7.05 -6.82
CA THR A 53 2.40 5.88 -7.40
C THR A 53 1.92 5.71 -8.84
N VAL A 54 2.85 5.33 -9.72
CA VAL A 54 2.56 5.00 -11.12
C VAL A 54 2.99 3.57 -11.36
N VAL A 55 2.03 2.72 -11.73
CA VAL A 55 2.33 1.34 -12.12
C VAL A 55 2.79 1.35 -13.58
N VAL A 56 4.03 0.93 -13.81
CA VAL A 56 4.54 0.65 -15.15
C VAL A 56 4.28 -0.83 -15.44
N ALA A 57 3.27 -1.12 -16.24
CA ALA A 57 2.92 -2.47 -16.63
C ALA A 57 3.62 -2.88 -17.93
N SER A 58 3.85 -4.19 -18.09
CA SER A 58 4.36 -4.75 -19.35
C SER A 58 3.37 -4.50 -20.50
N HIS A 59 3.90 -4.36 -21.71
CA HIS A 59 3.08 -4.26 -22.92
C HIS A 59 2.06 -5.41 -22.98
N ASN A 60 0.82 -5.09 -23.37
CA ASN A 60 -0.35 -5.98 -23.42
C ASN A 60 -0.98 -6.40 -22.07
N TYR A 61 -0.56 -5.84 -20.93
CA TYR A 61 -1.37 -5.96 -19.69
C TYR A 61 -2.77 -5.32 -19.87
N PRO A 62 -3.87 -5.90 -19.34
CA PRO A 62 -3.96 -7.11 -18.50
C PRO A 62 -4.14 -8.43 -19.27
N GLY A 63 -3.94 -8.43 -20.58
CA GLY A 63 -4.01 -9.63 -21.45
C GLY A 63 -2.78 -10.52 -21.31
N THR A 64 -2.11 -10.85 -22.42
CA THR A 64 -0.85 -11.62 -22.40
C THR A 64 0.34 -10.67 -22.34
N PRO A 65 0.93 -10.44 -21.16
CA PRO A 65 2.06 -9.52 -21.04
C PRO A 65 3.28 -10.06 -21.79
N ARG A 66 3.99 -9.17 -22.47
CA ARG A 66 5.33 -9.46 -22.99
C ARG A 66 6.32 -9.61 -21.82
N THR A 67 7.14 -10.65 -21.85
CA THR A 67 8.14 -10.94 -20.79
C THR A 67 9.56 -10.89 -21.35
N GLY A 68 10.55 -10.68 -20.48
CA GLY A 68 11.98 -10.72 -20.82
C GLY A 68 12.58 -9.41 -21.33
N ASP A 69 11.80 -8.32 -21.38
CA ASP A 69 12.35 -6.99 -21.69
C ASP A 69 13.33 -6.56 -20.58
N PRO A 70 14.52 -6.02 -20.92
CA PRO A 70 15.45 -5.51 -19.93
C PRO A 70 14.89 -4.26 -19.25
N ILE A 71 15.01 -4.19 -17.93
CA ILE A 71 14.78 -2.96 -17.15
C ILE A 71 16.09 -2.19 -17.09
N THR A 72 16.07 -0.91 -17.48
CA THR A 72 17.23 -0.02 -17.45
C THR A 72 16.89 1.26 -16.70
N GLY A 73 17.90 2.02 -16.24
CA GLY A 73 17.68 3.31 -15.58
C GLY A 73 17.29 3.24 -14.10
N LEU A 74 17.56 2.11 -13.44
CA LEU A 74 17.55 2.00 -11.97
C LEU A 74 18.84 2.55 -11.36
#